data_AF-A0A8H4PXJ4-F1
#
_entry.id   AF-A0A8H4PXJ4-F1
#
_cell.length_a   1.000
_cell.length_b   1.000
_cell.length_c   1.000
_cell.angle_alpha   90.00
_cell.angle_beta   90.00
_cell.angle_gamma   90.00
#
_symmetry.space_group_name_H-M   'P 1'
#
loop_
_entity.id
_entity.type
_entity.pdbx_description
1 polymer ?
#
loop_
_entity_poly.entity_id
_entity_poly.type
_entity_poly.pdbx_seq_one_letter_code
_entity_poly.pdbx_strand_id
1 'polypeptide(L)'
;MARPPKQKTPAGSIKLRMPDRSAPSQKTLLDLAQERHLFQQAATRDHDAALSSPTIPPGADRLLEAALWTVTLAMLHFTFDVLVQHQYANEIVWPAVCTRAAKAWTVFLFLFYCLHPHHSTPVLLPGLPLRHQPRLRQAVFFAMSVASGCRLIYVSNTYGYLATMKQAPPLGCLWLWAVVELDLPLAVLSLVLAALFLWRGGYEIK
;
A
#
# COMPACT_ATOMS: atom_id res chain seq x y z
N MET A 1 -7.95 14.68 55.81
CA MET A 1 -9.34 15.13 55.55
C MET A 1 -9.86 14.39 54.33
N ALA A 2 -10.84 13.49 54.51
CA ALA A 2 -11.37 12.64 53.44
C ALA A 2 -12.44 13.39 52.60
N ARG A 3 -12.39 13.23 51.28
CA ARG A 3 -13.32 13.85 50.32
C ARG A 3 -14.63 13.04 50.33
N PRO A 4 -15.82 13.67 50.44
CA PRO A 4 -17.07 12.92 50.50
C PRO A 4 -17.36 12.22 49.16
N PRO A 5 -18.02 11.04 49.17
CA PRO A 5 -18.30 10.28 47.97
C PRO A 5 -19.32 11.01 47.09
N LYS A 6 -19.05 11.04 45.78
CA LYS A 6 -19.91 11.68 44.77
C LYS A 6 -21.26 10.95 44.74
N GLN A 7 -22.34 11.62 45.15
CA GLN A 7 -23.70 11.07 45.08
C GLN A 7 -24.02 10.66 43.64
N LYS A 8 -24.37 9.39 43.44
CA LYS A 8 -24.87 8.89 42.16
C LYS A 8 -26.29 9.43 41.96
N THR A 9 -26.47 10.34 41.01
CA THR A 9 -27.78 10.82 40.59
C THR A 9 -28.58 9.66 39.98
N PRO A 10 -29.89 9.52 40.31
CA PRO A 10 -30.71 8.43 39.82
C PRO A 10 -30.86 8.50 38.29
N ALA A 11 -30.75 7.34 37.64
CA ALA A 11 -30.95 7.17 36.22
C ALA A 11 -32.39 7.60 35.87
N GLY A 12 -32.51 8.73 35.15
CA GLY A 12 -33.79 9.36 34.80
C GLY A 12 -33.88 10.86 35.11
N SER A 13 -32.94 11.42 35.90
CA SER A 13 -32.94 12.85 36.26
C SER A 13 -32.35 13.80 35.20
N ILE A 14 -31.68 13.26 34.17
CA ILE A 14 -31.15 14.06 33.05
C ILE A 14 -32.21 14.07 31.96
N LYS A 15 -32.95 15.18 31.82
CA LYS A 15 -33.84 15.39 30.68
C LYS A 15 -33.00 15.32 29.40
N LEU A 16 -33.23 14.31 28.58
CA LEU A 16 -32.64 14.17 27.24
C LEU A 16 -33.24 15.26 26.34
N ARG A 17 -32.72 16.49 26.46
CA ARG A 17 -32.99 17.56 25.51
C ARG A 17 -32.12 17.30 24.30
N MET A 18 -32.76 17.21 23.13
CA MET A 18 -32.00 17.21 21.88
C MET A 18 -31.21 18.51 21.80
N PRO A 19 -29.92 18.46 21.39
CA PRO A 19 -29.16 19.67 21.11
C PRO A 19 -29.91 20.52 20.11
N ASP A 20 -30.00 21.81 20.40
CA ASP A 20 -30.62 22.77 19.51
C ASP A 20 -29.85 22.78 18.18
N ARG A 21 -30.56 22.50 17.08
CA ARG A 21 -30.03 22.45 15.71
C ARG A 21 -30.30 23.76 14.96
N SER A 22 -30.79 24.79 15.65
CA SER A 22 -30.94 26.11 15.07
C SER A 22 -29.58 26.71 14.71
N ALA A 23 -29.58 27.58 13.70
CA ALA A 23 -28.36 28.23 13.24
C ALA A 23 -27.75 29.06 14.38
N PRO A 24 -26.40 29.09 14.51
CA PRO A 24 -25.74 29.78 15.61
C PRO A 24 -26.06 31.27 15.59
N SER A 25 -26.55 31.80 16.71
CA SER A 25 -26.86 33.23 16.88
C SER A 25 -25.60 34.10 17.10
N GLN A 26 -24.46 33.48 17.39
CA GLN A 26 -23.18 34.15 17.61
C GLN A 26 -22.28 33.95 16.39
N LYS A 27 -21.32 34.87 16.19
CA LYS A 27 -20.33 34.76 15.11
C LYS A 27 -19.71 33.37 15.11
N THR A 28 -19.72 32.73 13.95
CA THR A 28 -19.19 31.37 13.83
C THR A 28 -17.67 31.40 13.93
N LEU A 29 -17.06 30.25 14.26
CA LEU A 29 -15.60 30.13 14.25
C LEU A 29 -15.01 30.40 12.87
N LEU A 30 -15.77 30.14 11.80
CA LEU A 30 -15.40 30.48 10.44
C LEU A 30 -15.40 31.99 10.22
N ASP A 31 -16.44 32.70 10.70
CA ASP A 31 -16.50 34.16 10.61
C ASP A 31 -15.35 34.81 11.37
N LEU A 32 -15.03 34.33 12.57
CA LEU A 32 -13.89 34.82 13.36
C LEU A 32 -12.55 34.51 12.71
N ALA A 33 -12.41 33.35 12.05
CA ALA A 33 -11.20 33.00 11.31
C ALA A 33 -11.04 33.86 10.06
N GLN A 34 -12.14 34.19 9.39
CA GLN A 34 -12.16 35.09 8.24
C GLN A 34 -11.84 36.54 8.64
N GLU A 35 -12.44 37.04 9.73
CA GLU A 35 -12.14 38.37 10.30
C GLU A 35 -10.67 38.53 10.68
N ARG A 36 -10.05 37.45 11.18
CA ARG A 36 -8.63 37.44 11.56
C ARG A 36 -7.70 37.07 10.41
N HIS A 37 -8.21 36.93 9.18
CA HIS A 37 -7.45 36.54 8.00
C HIS A 37 -6.60 35.26 8.21
N LEU A 38 -7.04 34.36 9.09
CA LEU A 38 -6.26 33.17 9.48
C LEU A 38 -6.04 32.23 8.29
N PHE A 39 -6.97 32.18 7.34
CA PHE A 39 -6.80 31.40 6.11
C PHE A 39 -5.72 31.96 5.19
N GLN A 40 -5.62 33.29 5.07
CA GLN A 40 -4.55 33.93 4.31
C GLN A 40 -3.20 33.75 5.00
N GLN A 41 -3.16 33.89 6.33
CA GLN A 41 -1.95 33.67 7.12
C GLN A 41 -1.47 32.21 7.05
N ALA A 42 -2.40 31.24 7.05
CA ALA A 42 -2.07 29.83 6.83
C ALA A 42 -1.52 29.61 5.41
N ALA A 43 -2.17 30.17 4.38
CA ALA A 43 -1.70 30.07 3.00
C ALA A 43 -0.30 30.68 2.79
N THR A 44 0.00 31.83 3.39
CA THR A 44 1.34 32.42 3.34
C THR A 44 2.36 31.56 4.10
N ARG A 45 1.97 31.01 5.25
CA ARG A 45 2.85 30.16 6.05
C ARG A 45 3.18 28.84 5.33
N ASP A 46 2.22 28.27 4.62
CA ASP A 46 2.42 27.09 3.77
C ASP A 46 3.32 27.41 2.57
N HIS A 47 3.16 28.60 1.96
CA HIS A 47 4.04 29.09 0.90
C HIS A 47 5.49 29.30 1.37
N ASP A 48 5.67 29.96 2.52
CA ASP A 48 6.98 30.21 3.13
C ASP A 48 7.64 28.90 3.59
N ALA A 49 6.86 27.93 4.08
CA ALA A 49 7.33 26.58 4.41
C ALA A 49 7.77 25.82 3.14
N ALA A 50 7.05 25.98 2.03
CA ALA A 50 7.45 25.39 0.75
C ALA A 50 8.74 26.01 0.19
N LEU A 51 8.95 27.32 0.36
CA LEU A 51 10.16 28.03 -0.04
C LEU A 51 11.38 27.70 0.83
N SER A 52 11.17 27.43 2.12
CA SER A 52 12.23 27.11 3.09
C SER A 52 12.55 25.62 3.20
N SER A 53 11.73 24.76 2.61
CA SER A 53 12.01 23.32 2.56
C SER A 53 13.20 23.05 1.64
N PRO A 54 14.20 22.26 2.08
CA PRO A 54 15.31 21.90 1.22
C PRO A 54 14.77 21.18 -0.03
N THR A 55 14.96 21.78 -1.21
CA THR A 55 14.50 21.19 -2.48
C THR A 55 15.32 19.93 -2.76
N ILE A 56 14.78 18.77 -2.39
CA ILE A 56 15.38 17.47 -2.72
C ILE A 56 15.36 17.32 -4.25
N PRO A 57 16.46 16.92 -4.90
CA PRO A 57 16.45 16.70 -6.33
C PRO A 57 15.38 15.65 -6.69
N PRO A 58 14.64 15.81 -7.79
CA PRO A 58 13.46 14.99 -8.10
C PRO A 58 13.79 13.49 -8.22
N GLY A 59 15.02 13.16 -8.62
CA GLY A 59 15.50 11.77 -8.63
C GLY A 59 15.73 11.18 -7.24
N ALA A 60 16.19 11.98 -6.28
CA ALA A 60 16.41 11.51 -4.91
C ALA A 60 15.10 11.36 -4.15
N ASP A 61 14.12 12.24 -4.39
CA ASP A 61 12.77 12.10 -3.85
C ASP A 61 12.13 10.78 -4.29
N ARG A 62 12.15 10.52 -5.61
CA ARG A 62 11.67 9.24 -6.18
C ARG A 62 12.43 8.02 -5.66
N LEU A 63 13.75 8.12 -5.53
CA LEU A 63 14.57 7.02 -4.99
C LEU A 63 14.20 6.73 -3.54
N LEU A 64 14.06 7.77 -2.71
CA LEU A 64 13.75 7.63 -1.30
C LEU A 64 12.34 7.07 -1.09
N GLU A 65 11.36 7.56 -1.85
CA GLU A 65 10.00 7.02 -1.83
C GLU A 65 9.98 5.55 -2.28
N ALA A 66 10.62 5.22 -3.41
CA ALA A 66 10.70 3.84 -3.88
C ALA A 66 11.41 2.93 -2.87
N ALA A 67 12.47 3.41 -2.23
CA ALA A 67 13.17 2.69 -1.17
C ALA A 67 12.26 2.44 0.04
N LEU A 68 11.52 3.45 0.48
CA LEU A 68 10.60 3.35 1.61
C LEU A 68 9.53 2.27 1.37
N TRP A 69 8.87 2.32 0.21
CA TRP A 69 7.85 1.33 -0.15
C TRP A 69 8.46 -0.07 -0.29
N THR A 70 9.59 -0.20 -0.97
CA THR A 70 10.18 -1.51 -1.27
C THR A 70 10.82 -2.18 -0.06
N VAL A 71 11.21 -1.43 0.97
CA VAL A 71 11.64 -2.00 2.27
C VAL A 71 10.50 -2.80 2.90
N THR A 72 9.26 -2.31 2.87
CA THR A 72 8.12 -3.06 3.42
C THR A 72 7.84 -4.33 2.63
N LEU A 73 7.96 -4.26 1.30
CA LEU A 73 7.81 -5.43 0.43
C LEU A 73 8.96 -6.44 0.60
N ALA A 74 10.18 -5.98 0.83
CA ALA A 74 11.32 -6.83 1.15
C ALA A 74 11.16 -7.55 2.49
N MET A 75 10.58 -6.87 3.50
CA MET A 75 10.21 -7.50 4.76
C MET A 75 9.14 -8.57 4.56
N LEU A 76 8.11 -8.30 3.74
CA LEU A 76 7.11 -9.31 3.38
C LEU A 76 7.76 -10.53 2.69
N HIS A 77 8.65 -10.30 1.72
CA HIS A 77 9.41 -11.36 1.05
C HIS A 77 10.24 -12.18 2.05
N PHE A 78 10.95 -11.51 2.95
CA PHE A 78 11.72 -12.16 4.00
C PHE A 78 10.82 -13.06 4.87
N THR A 79 9.66 -12.54 5.30
CA THR A 79 8.68 -13.32 6.06
C THR A 79 8.19 -14.53 5.27
N PHE A 80 7.82 -14.38 4.00
CA PHE A 80 7.41 -15.50 3.17
C PHE A 80 8.53 -16.53 2.97
N ASP A 81 9.77 -16.11 2.78
CA ASP A 81 10.92 -17.02 2.65
C ASP A 81 11.13 -17.84 3.94
N VAL A 82 11.00 -17.20 5.11
CA VAL A 82 11.07 -17.89 6.41
C VAL A 82 9.89 -18.85 6.61
N LEU A 83 8.66 -18.40 6.35
CA LEU A 83 7.46 -19.23 6.52
C LEU A 83 7.50 -20.46 5.63
N VAL A 84 7.88 -20.30 4.36
CA VAL A 84 7.93 -21.41 3.42
C VAL A 84 9.04 -22.40 3.78
N GLN A 85 10.19 -21.94 4.30
CA GLN A 85 11.21 -22.85 4.86
C GLN A 85 10.69 -23.63 6.07
N HIS A 86 9.95 -22.97 6.98
CA HIS A 86 9.31 -23.63 8.11
C HIS A 86 8.25 -24.65 7.68
N GLN A 87 7.42 -24.33 6.67
CA GLN A 87 6.38 -25.22 6.15
C GLN A 87 6.95 -26.55 5.63
N TYR A 88 8.14 -26.52 5.02
CA TYR A 88 8.80 -27.73 4.47
C TYR A 88 9.87 -28.31 5.41
N ALA A 89 9.89 -27.90 6.69
CA ALA A 89 10.85 -28.37 7.69
C ALA A 89 12.33 -28.28 7.22
N ASN A 90 12.67 -27.26 6.44
CA ASN A 90 14.02 -27.05 5.94
C ASN A 90 14.84 -26.23 6.95
N GLU A 91 16.12 -26.58 7.12
CA GLU A 91 17.01 -25.83 8.01
C GLU A 91 17.24 -24.40 7.50
N ILE A 92 17.09 -23.42 8.41
CA ILE A 92 17.18 -22.01 8.07
C ILE A 92 18.64 -21.56 8.13
N VAL A 93 19.19 -21.27 6.96
CA VAL A 93 20.52 -20.67 6.83
C VAL A 93 20.36 -19.15 6.78
N TRP A 94 20.40 -18.49 7.94
CA TRP A 94 20.15 -17.04 8.08
C TRP A 94 20.94 -16.15 7.10
N PRO A 95 22.26 -16.35 6.87
CA PRO A 95 23.00 -15.53 5.92
C PRO A 95 22.45 -15.64 4.49
N ALA A 96 21.99 -16.83 4.10
CA ALA A 96 21.41 -17.06 2.79
C ALA A 96 20.04 -16.38 2.65
N VAL A 97 19.20 -16.43 3.70
CA VAL A 97 17.90 -15.74 3.75
C VAL A 97 18.11 -14.22 3.61
N CYS A 98 19.02 -13.64 4.40
CA CYS A 98 19.33 -12.21 4.32
C CYS A 98 19.84 -11.81 2.92
N THR A 99 20.70 -12.64 2.32
CA THR A 99 21.20 -12.40 0.95
C THR A 99 20.08 -12.44 -0.09
N ARG A 100 19.14 -13.39 0.02
CA ARG A 100 17.97 -13.47 -0.87
C ARG A 100 17.03 -12.28 -0.69
N ALA A 101 16.77 -11.88 0.56
CA ALA A 101 15.95 -10.70 0.86
C ALA A 101 16.57 -9.42 0.32
N ALA A 102 17.90 -9.23 0.46
CA ALA A 102 18.61 -8.09 -0.11
C ALA A 102 18.54 -8.08 -1.65
N LYS A 103 18.74 -9.23 -2.30
CA LYS A 103 18.57 -9.36 -3.76
C LYS A 103 17.14 -9.03 -4.20
N ALA A 104 16.14 -9.56 -3.50
CA ALA A 104 14.73 -9.28 -3.77
C ALA A 104 14.43 -7.80 -3.60
N TRP A 105 14.95 -7.16 -2.54
CA TRP A 105 14.82 -5.72 -2.32
C TRP A 105 15.40 -4.91 -3.48
N THR A 106 16.61 -5.22 -3.98
CA THR A 106 17.18 -4.51 -5.14
C THR A 106 16.32 -4.66 -6.38
N VAL A 107 15.76 -5.85 -6.62
CA VAL A 107 14.85 -6.09 -7.76
C VAL A 107 13.55 -5.31 -7.59
N PHE A 108 12.94 -5.34 -6.40
CA PHE A 108 11.72 -4.58 -6.12
C PHE A 108 11.97 -3.09 -6.20
N LEU A 109 13.11 -2.60 -5.72
CA LEU A 109 13.51 -1.20 -5.83
C LEU A 109 13.57 -0.76 -7.29
N PHE A 110 14.21 -1.56 -8.15
CA PHE A 110 14.25 -1.29 -9.58
C PHE A 110 12.86 -1.30 -10.21
N LEU A 111 12.04 -2.33 -9.92
CA LEU A 111 10.69 -2.45 -10.46
C LEU A 111 9.77 -1.30 -10.01
N PHE A 112 9.77 -0.96 -8.72
CA PHE A 112 9.01 0.17 -8.18
C PHE A 112 9.50 1.48 -8.78
N TYR A 113 10.81 1.70 -8.81
CA TYR A 113 11.38 2.91 -9.38
C TYR A 113 10.91 3.08 -10.83
N CYS A 114 10.83 2.01 -11.63
CA CYS A 114 10.38 2.09 -13.02
C CYS A 114 8.84 2.16 -13.20
N LEU A 115 8.07 1.31 -12.50
CA LEU A 115 6.64 1.09 -12.79
C LEU A 115 5.68 1.81 -11.83
N HIS A 116 6.12 2.17 -10.62
CA HIS A 116 5.23 2.83 -9.65
C HIS A 116 4.81 4.22 -10.18
N PRO A 117 3.53 4.59 -10.10
CA PRO A 117 3.09 5.93 -10.47
C PRO A 117 3.73 6.95 -9.54
N HIS A 118 4.33 7.99 -10.12
CA HIS A 118 4.89 9.08 -9.35
C HIS A 118 4.37 10.39 -9.92
N HIS A 119 3.91 11.29 -9.04
CA HIS A 119 3.28 12.55 -9.43
C HIS A 119 4.21 13.40 -10.32
N SER A 120 5.52 13.35 -10.06
CA SER A 120 6.54 14.14 -10.78
C SER A 120 6.96 13.53 -12.12
N THR A 121 6.62 12.26 -12.41
CA THR A 121 6.98 11.61 -13.69
C THR A 121 5.92 10.59 -14.10
N PRO A 122 4.83 11.03 -14.76
CA PRO A 122 3.79 10.12 -15.23
C PRO A 122 4.24 9.24 -16.41
N VAL A 123 5.44 9.47 -16.93
CA VAL A 123 5.97 8.82 -18.15
C VAL A 123 6.52 7.42 -17.86
N LEU A 124 5.80 6.39 -18.27
CA LEU A 124 6.23 4.98 -18.24
C LEU A 124 7.03 4.62 -19.52
N LEU A 125 6.54 5.02 -20.69
CA LEU A 125 7.16 4.77 -21.98
C LEU A 125 7.43 6.09 -22.72
N PRO A 126 8.70 6.45 -22.97
CA PRO A 126 9.03 7.67 -23.70
C PRO A 126 8.52 7.54 -25.15
N GLY A 127 7.57 8.38 -25.54
CA GLY A 127 6.98 8.42 -26.89
C GLY A 127 5.46 8.17 -26.96
N LEU A 128 4.83 7.70 -25.88
CA LEU A 128 3.37 7.57 -25.82
C LEU A 128 2.71 8.83 -25.25
N PRO A 129 1.57 9.28 -25.82
CA PRO A 129 0.86 10.45 -25.32
C PRO A 129 0.36 10.22 -23.89
N LEU A 130 0.50 11.25 -23.04
CA LEU A 130 0.19 11.21 -21.60
C LEU A 130 -1.18 10.62 -21.26
N ARG A 131 -2.19 10.81 -22.13
CA ARG A 131 -3.55 10.29 -21.95
C ARG A 131 -3.65 8.75 -21.88
N HIS A 132 -2.77 8.02 -22.56
CA HIS A 132 -2.83 6.55 -22.62
C HIS A 132 -1.93 5.88 -21.56
N GLN A 133 -1.02 6.63 -20.97
CA GLN A 133 -0.08 6.13 -19.96
C GLN A 133 -0.73 5.52 -18.71
N PRO A 134 -1.79 6.11 -18.11
CA PRO A 134 -2.44 5.46 -16.97
C PRO A 134 -3.10 4.13 -17.37
N ARG A 135 -3.75 4.07 -18.53
CA ARG A 135 -4.37 2.83 -19.04
C ARG A 135 -3.33 1.75 -19.34
N LEU A 136 -2.19 2.14 -19.91
CA LEU A 136 -1.09 1.22 -20.17
C LEU A 136 -0.51 0.65 -18.88
N ARG A 137 -0.33 1.51 -17.86
CA ARG A 137 0.14 1.08 -16.54
C ARG A 137 -0.81 0.08 -15.91
N GLN A 138 -2.11 0.37 -15.91
CA GLN A 138 -3.15 -0.56 -15.46
C GLN A 138 -3.12 -1.89 -16.25
N ALA A 139 -2.94 -1.85 -17.57
CA ALA A 139 -2.81 -3.06 -18.38
C ALA A 139 -1.55 -3.89 -18.03
N VAL A 140 -0.42 -3.23 -17.78
CA VAL A 140 0.83 -3.88 -17.34
C VAL A 140 0.64 -4.55 -15.98
N PHE A 141 0.07 -3.85 -15.00
CA PHE A 141 -0.22 -4.43 -13.68
C PHE A 141 -1.27 -5.54 -13.75
N PHE A 142 -2.25 -5.44 -14.64
CA PHE A 142 -3.25 -6.49 -14.86
C PHE A 142 -2.59 -7.75 -15.40
N ALA A 143 -1.77 -7.63 -16.45
CA ALA A 143 -1.03 -8.75 -17.01
C ALA A 143 -0.05 -9.35 -15.99
N MET A 144 0.66 -8.51 -15.24
CA MET A 144 1.56 -8.93 -14.16
C MET A 144 0.82 -9.69 -13.07
N SER A 145 -0.35 -9.20 -12.64
CA SER A 145 -1.19 -9.83 -11.61
C SER A 145 -1.68 -11.21 -12.06
N VAL A 146 -2.25 -11.31 -13.27
CA VAL A 146 -2.73 -12.60 -13.81
C VAL A 146 -1.58 -13.58 -14.01
N ALA A 147 -0.47 -13.14 -14.60
CA ALA A 147 0.68 -14.00 -14.86
C ALA A 147 1.34 -14.50 -13.56
N SER A 148 1.58 -13.61 -12.60
CA SER A 148 2.17 -13.97 -11.30
C SER A 148 1.26 -14.87 -10.47
N GLY A 149 -0.04 -14.57 -10.40
CA GLY A 149 -1.04 -15.39 -9.71
C GLY A 149 -1.16 -16.80 -10.31
N CYS A 150 -1.37 -16.91 -11.62
CA CYS A 150 -1.42 -18.20 -12.30
C CYS A 150 -0.10 -18.98 -12.17
N ARG A 151 1.05 -18.28 -12.26
CA ARG A 151 2.35 -18.92 -12.09
C ARG A 151 2.54 -19.44 -10.67
N LEU A 152 2.14 -18.68 -9.65
CA LEU A 152 2.24 -19.10 -8.25
C LEU A 152 1.38 -20.35 -7.97
N ILE A 153 0.14 -20.36 -8.48
CA ILE A 153 -0.76 -21.52 -8.41
C ILE A 153 -0.12 -22.72 -9.12
N TYR A 154 0.40 -22.53 -10.31
CA TYR A 154 1.05 -23.59 -11.08
C TYR A 154 2.31 -24.14 -10.38
N VAL A 155 3.16 -23.27 -9.82
CA VAL A 155 4.36 -23.68 -9.06
C VAL A 155 3.99 -24.55 -7.88
N SER A 156 3.09 -24.05 -7.04
CA SER A 156 2.72 -24.68 -5.77
C SER A 156 2.06 -26.04 -5.94
N ASN A 157 1.37 -26.27 -7.06
CA ASN A 157 0.67 -27.52 -7.33
C ASN A 157 1.45 -28.53 -8.17
N THR A 158 2.38 -28.06 -9.02
CA THR A 158 3.03 -28.94 -10.02
C THR A 158 4.46 -29.30 -9.65
N TYR A 159 5.20 -28.39 -8.98
CA TYR A 159 6.61 -28.61 -8.70
C TYR A 159 6.84 -29.09 -7.26
N GLY A 160 7.96 -29.79 -7.07
CA GLY A 160 8.41 -30.19 -5.74
C GLY A 160 8.82 -29.02 -4.87
N TYR A 161 8.93 -29.29 -3.56
CA TYR A 161 9.14 -28.29 -2.52
C TYR A 161 10.29 -27.32 -2.81
N LEU A 162 11.46 -27.79 -3.29
CA LEU A 162 12.61 -26.92 -3.57
C LEU A 162 12.32 -25.81 -4.59
N ALA A 163 11.50 -26.10 -5.61
CA ALA A 163 11.12 -25.10 -6.61
C ALA A 163 10.12 -24.11 -6.02
N THR A 164 9.14 -24.61 -5.26
CA THR A 164 8.14 -23.80 -4.54
C THR A 164 8.80 -22.86 -3.55
N MET A 165 9.74 -23.35 -2.75
CA MET A 165 10.48 -22.53 -1.79
C MET A 165 11.25 -21.38 -2.42
N LYS A 166 11.83 -21.59 -3.61
CA LYS A 166 12.61 -20.55 -4.30
C LYS A 166 11.76 -19.53 -5.04
N GLN A 167 10.58 -19.93 -5.52
CA GLN A 167 9.77 -19.11 -6.44
C GLN A 167 8.55 -18.48 -5.75
N ALA A 168 7.96 -19.14 -4.76
CA ALA A 168 6.72 -18.68 -4.14
C ALA A 168 6.86 -17.33 -3.41
N PRO A 169 7.91 -17.08 -2.59
CA PRO A 169 8.06 -15.80 -1.90
C PRO A 169 8.11 -14.58 -2.82
N PRO A 170 8.96 -14.53 -3.87
CA PRO A 170 8.99 -13.38 -4.78
C PRO A 170 7.76 -13.29 -5.67
N LEU A 171 7.19 -14.41 -6.13
CA LEU A 171 5.96 -14.41 -6.94
C LEU A 171 4.76 -13.90 -6.12
N GLY A 172 4.65 -14.28 -4.85
CA GLY A 172 3.60 -13.80 -3.95
C GLY A 172 3.69 -12.29 -3.71
N CYS A 173 4.89 -11.78 -3.47
CA CYS A 173 5.11 -10.33 -3.30
C CYS A 173 4.79 -9.55 -4.58
N LEU A 174 5.23 -10.06 -5.74
CA LEU A 174 4.94 -9.46 -7.05
C LEU A 174 3.44 -9.44 -7.34
N TRP A 175 2.74 -10.54 -7.04
CA TRP A 175 1.31 -10.65 -7.25
C TRP A 175 0.54 -9.68 -6.35
N LEU A 176 0.87 -9.62 -5.06
CA LEU A 176 0.24 -8.72 -4.09
C LEU A 176 0.44 -7.26 -4.48
N TRP A 177 1.67 -6.89 -4.86
CA TRP A 177 1.96 -5.54 -5.35
C TRP A 177 1.12 -5.21 -6.59
N ALA A 178 1.07 -6.10 -7.57
CA ALA A 178 0.29 -5.89 -8.79
C ALA A 178 -1.21 -5.74 -8.52
N VAL A 179 -1.78 -6.49 -7.57
CA VAL A 179 -3.20 -6.37 -7.17
C VAL A 179 -3.49 -5.04 -6.48
N VAL A 180 -2.60 -4.59 -5.58
CA VAL A 180 -2.77 -3.34 -4.83
C VAL A 180 -2.72 -2.11 -5.74
N GLU A 181 -1.95 -2.18 -6.83
CA GLU A 181 -1.79 -1.07 -7.79
C GLU A 181 -2.91 -1.01 -8.85
N LEU A 182 -3.73 -2.07 -8.96
CA LEU A 182 -4.84 -2.12 -9.90
C LEU A 182 -6.05 -1.33 -9.40
N ASP A 183 -6.79 -0.73 -10.35
CA ASP A 183 -8.12 -0.21 -10.07
C ASP A 183 -9.03 -1.36 -9.58
N LEU A 184 -9.89 -1.09 -8.60
CA LEU A 184 -10.79 -2.07 -7.98
C LEU A 184 -11.48 -3.04 -8.97
N PRO A 185 -12.10 -2.61 -10.08
CA PRO A 185 -12.72 -3.53 -11.02
C PRO A 185 -11.71 -4.46 -11.71
N LEU A 186 -10.53 -3.96 -12.08
CA LEU A 186 -9.47 -4.76 -12.71
C LEU A 186 -8.81 -5.70 -11.72
N ALA A 187 -8.66 -5.29 -10.46
CA ALA A 187 -8.16 -6.13 -9.38
C ALA A 187 -9.12 -7.31 -9.10
N VAL A 188 -10.42 -7.04 -9.02
CA VAL A 188 -11.43 -8.10 -8.87
C VAL A 188 -11.40 -9.05 -10.08
N LEU A 189 -11.33 -8.49 -11.29
CA LEU A 189 -11.24 -9.30 -12.51
C LEU A 189 -9.98 -10.19 -12.53
N SER A 190 -8.81 -9.67 -12.14
CA SER A 190 -7.57 -10.47 -12.15
C SER A 190 -7.61 -11.61 -11.14
N LEU A 191 -8.22 -11.38 -9.96
CA LEU A 191 -8.43 -12.41 -8.95
C LEU A 191 -9.44 -13.47 -9.41
N VAL A 192 -10.54 -13.07 -10.08
CA VAL A 192 -11.49 -14.00 -10.68
C VAL A 192 -10.81 -14.88 -11.74
N LEU A 193 -9.93 -14.30 -12.58
CA LEU A 193 -9.17 -15.07 -13.56
C LEU A 193 -8.22 -16.08 -12.90
N ALA A 194 -7.53 -15.69 -11.82
CA ALA A 194 -6.68 -16.60 -11.06
C ALA A 194 -7.51 -17.74 -10.41
N ALA A 195 -8.68 -17.43 -9.87
CA ALA A 195 -9.60 -18.43 -9.30
C ALA A 195 -10.16 -19.38 -10.38
N LEU A 196 -10.52 -18.86 -11.56
CA LEU A 196 -10.94 -19.67 -12.70
C LEU A 196 -9.81 -20.59 -13.19
N PHE A 197 -8.57 -20.11 -13.19
CA PHE A 197 -7.40 -20.92 -13.52
C PHE A 197 -7.20 -22.05 -12.50
N LEU A 198 -7.32 -21.76 -11.20
CA LEU A 198 -7.28 -22.76 -10.14
C LEU A 198 -8.34 -23.86 -10.35
N TRP A 199 -9.59 -23.44 -10.58
CA TRP A 199 -10.72 -24.36 -10.78
C TRP A 199 -10.56 -25.22 -12.03
N ARG A 200 -10.17 -24.62 -13.17
CA ARG A 200 -9.93 -25.35 -14.42
C ARG A 200 -8.75 -26.31 -14.35
N GLY A 201 -7.73 -25.96 -13.58
CA GLY A 201 -6.54 -26.80 -13.38
C GLY A 201 -6.77 -28.02 -12.50
N GLY A 202 -7.93 -28.11 -11.82
CA GLY A 202 -8.20 -29.18 -10.86
C GLY A 202 -7.23 -29.19 -9.67
N TYR A 203 -6.63 -28.03 -9.38
CA TYR A 203 -5.65 -27.87 -8.32
C TYR A 203 -6.35 -27.86 -6.95
N GLU A 204 -5.86 -28.65 -6.00
CA GLU A 204 -6.39 -28.68 -4.65
C GLU A 204 -5.74 -27.61 -3.77
N ILE A 205 -6.56 -26.95 -2.95
CA ILE A 205 -6.08 -26.09 -1.87
C ILE A 205 -5.74 -27.02 -0.70
N LYS A 206 -4.47 -27.37 -0.55
CA LYS A 206 -3.96 -28.11 0.61
C LYS A 206 -3.70 -27.22 1.80
#